data_AF-A0A3D5UX28-F1
#
_entry.id   AF-A0A3D5UX28-F1
#
_cell.length_a   1.000
_cell.length_b   1.000
_cell.length_c   1.000
_cell.angle_alpha   90.00
_cell.angle_beta   90.00
_cell.angle_gamma   90.00
#
_symmetry.space_group_name_H-M   'P 1'
#
loop_
_entity.id
_entity.type
_entity.pdbx_description
1 polymer ?
#
loop_
_entity_poly.entity_id
_entity_poly.type
_entity_poly.pdbx_seq_one_letter_code
_entity_poly.pdbx_strand_id
1 'polypeptide(L)' 'MTAAYEFHDHTFDVVVVGAGGAGLRATLGCVEKGLRTANITKVFPTRSHTVAAQGGVAASLGNM' A
#
# COMPACT_ATOMS: atom_id res chain seq x y z
N MET A 1 9.75 35.28 0.87
CA MET A 1 10.18 34.21 1.79
C MET A 1 10.79 33.11 0.95
N THR A 2 12.05 32.75 1.19
CA THR A 2 12.65 31.54 0.61
C THR A 2 12.25 30.34 1.47
N ALA A 3 11.74 29.28 0.85
CA ALA A 3 11.38 28.06 1.56
C ALA A 3 12.62 27.42 2.21
N ALA A 4 12.46 26.87 3.41
CA ALA A 4 13.57 26.21 4.12
C ALA A 4 14.02 24.89 3.49
N TYR A 5 13.18 24.31 2.61
CA TYR A 5 13.43 23.03 1.94
C TYR A 5 12.98 23.10 0.48
N GLU A 6 13.65 22.31 -0.36
CA GLU A 6 13.19 22.02 -1.72
C GLU A 6 11.99 21.07 -1.66
N PHE A 7 10.99 21.33 -2.50
CA PHE A 7 9.81 20.48 -2.65
C PHE A 7 9.86 19.80 -4.02
N HIS A 8 9.56 18.50 -4.05
CA HIS A 8 9.41 17.74 -5.30
C HIS A 8 7.95 17.33 -5.45
N ASP A 9 7.30 17.83 -6.49
CA ASP A 9 5.92 17.49 -6.81
C ASP A 9 5.85 16.28 -7.75
N HIS A 10 4.95 15.35 -7.45
CA HIS A 10 4.67 14.19 -8.27
C HIS A 10 3.16 13.99 -8.44
N THR A 11 2.73 13.71 -9.68
CA THR A 11 1.33 13.44 -10.01
C THR A 11 1.12 11.97 -10.35
N PHE A 12 0.14 11.36 -9.71
CA PHE A 12 -0.31 9.97 -9.89
C PHE A 12 -1.84 9.95 -9.89
N ASP A 13 -2.42 8.92 -10.49
CA ASP A 13 -3.87 8.73 -10.46
C ASP A 13 -4.33 8.29 -9.05
N VAL A 14 -3.49 7.51 -8.37
CA VAL A 14 -3.73 7.00 -7.00
C VAL A 14 -2.44 7.04 -6.19
N VAL A 15 -2.54 7.48 -4.94
CA VAL A 15 -1.47 7.37 -3.94
C VAL A 15 -1.96 6.53 -2.76
N VAL A 16 -1.28 5.42 -2.50
CA VAL A 16 -1.51 4.55 -1.35
C VAL A 16 -0.43 4.82 -0.31
N VAL A 17 -0.83 5.11 0.94
CA VAL A 17 0.09 5.34 2.06
C VAL A 17 0.05 4.14 3.00
N GLY A 18 1.16 3.40 3.04
CA GLY A 18 1.35 2.18 3.83
C GLY A 18 1.40 0.93 2.95
N ALA A 19 2.45 0.12 3.11
CA ALA A 19 2.66 -1.13 2.34
C ALA A 19 2.46 -2.40 3.20
N GLY A 20 1.45 -2.39 4.07
CA GLY A 20 0.94 -3.61 4.71
C GLY A 20 0.06 -4.43 3.77
N GLY A 21 -0.57 -5.49 4.27
CA GLY A 21 -1.41 -6.37 3.44
C GLY A 21 -2.51 -5.63 2.66
N ALA A 22 -3.22 -4.71 3.32
CA ALA A 22 -4.26 -3.90 2.68
C ALA A 22 -3.69 -2.94 1.61
N GLY A 23 -2.58 -2.27 1.92
CA GLY A 23 -1.97 -1.29 1.02
C GLY A 23 -1.41 -1.94 -0.24
N LEU A 24 -0.71 -3.07 -0.11
CA LEU A 24 -0.23 -3.84 -1.25
C LEU A 24 -1.40 -4.36 -2.11
N ARG A 25 -2.48 -4.86 -1.50
CA ARG A 25 -3.65 -5.33 -2.25
C ARG A 25 -4.34 -4.20 -3.01
N ALA A 26 -4.48 -3.03 -2.39
CA ALA A 26 -5.04 -1.83 -3.02
C ALA A 26 -4.16 -1.36 -4.19
N THR A 27 -2.84 -1.26 -3.99
CA THR A 27 -1.89 -0.88 -5.06
C THR A 27 -1.98 -1.83 -6.25
N LEU A 28 -1.98 -3.15 -6.01
CA LEU A 28 -2.14 -4.15 -7.08
C LEU A 28 -3.44 -3.92 -7.85
N GLY A 29 -4.58 -3.77 -7.15
CA GLY A 29 -5.88 -3.56 -7.79
C GLY A 29 -5.98 -2.28 -8.61
N CYS A 30 -5.29 -1.21 -8.21
CA CYS A 30 -5.23 0.03 -8.99
C CYS A 30 -4.36 -0.13 -10.24
N VAL A 31 -3.19 -0.76 -10.12
CA VAL A 31 -2.29 -1.03 -11.24
C VAL A 31 -2.92 -2.00 -12.25
N GLU A 32 -3.64 -3.04 -11.80
CA GLU A 32 -4.40 -3.97 -12.64
C GLU A 32 -5.45 -3.26 -13.50
N LYS A 33 -5.96 -2.12 -13.04
CA LYS A 33 -6.91 -1.26 -13.78
C LYS A 33 -6.22 -0.23 -14.70
N GLY A 34 -4.90 -0.29 -14.82
CA GLY A 34 -4.10 0.63 -15.63
C GLY A 34 -3.84 2.00 -14.99
N LEU A 35 -4.13 2.17 -13.69
CA LEU A 35 -3.91 3.44 -13.00
C LEU A 35 -2.45 3.58 -12.57
N ARG A 36 -1.84 4.73 -12.88
CA ARG A 36 -0.49 5.08 -12.43
C ARG A 36 -0.53 5.31 -10.92
N THR A 37 -0.08 4.31 -10.16
CA THR A 37 -0.24 4.26 -8.71
C THR A 37 1.09 4.36 -7.98
N ALA A 38 1.19 5.24 -6.99
CA ALA A 38 2.31 5.29 -6.04
C ALA A 38 1.95 4.56 -4.74
N ASN A 39 2.87 3.76 -4.20
CA ASN A 39 2.74 3.18 -2.86
C ASN A 39 3.91 3.67 -1.99
N ILE A 40 3.60 4.48 -0.98
CA ILE A 40 4.58 5.12 -0.11
C ILE A 40 4.55 4.43 1.25
N THR A 41 5.71 3.97 1.71
CA THR A 41 5.84 3.26 2.98
C THR A 41 7.10 3.68 3.73
N LYS A 42 6.98 3.80 5.06
CA LYS A 42 8.11 4.13 5.95
C LYS A 42 9.12 2.99 6.07
N VAL A 43 8.67 1.75 5.92
CA VAL A 43 9.48 0.53 6.06
C VAL A 43 9.33 -0.34 4.84
N PHE A 44 10.32 -1.20 4.59
CA PHE A 44 10.21 -2.21 3.55
C PHE A 44 8.93 -3.05 3.75
N PRO A 45 8.14 -3.37 2.69
CA PRO A 45 6.77 -3.86 2.85
C PRO A 45 6.60 -5.09 3.76
N THR A 46 7.53 -6.06 3.70
CA THR A 46 7.49 -7.26 4.53
C THR A 46 7.87 -7.02 5.99
N ARG A 47 8.23 -5.80 6.38
CA ARG A 47 8.39 -5.36 7.78
C ARG A 47 7.16 -4.61 8.31
N SER A 48 6.05 -4.59 7.58
CA SER A 48 4.78 -4.09 8.09
C SER A 48 4.24 -5.00 9.21
N HIS A 49 3.41 -4.47 10.11
CA HIS A 49 2.86 -5.28 11.22
C HIS A 49 1.95 -6.43 10.75
N THR A 50 1.46 -6.40 9.51
CA THR A 50 0.78 -7.55 8.88
C THR A 50 1.64 -8.81 8.93
N VAL A 51 2.98 -8.69 8.87
CA VAL A 51 3.90 -9.85 8.95
C VAL A 51 3.80 -10.61 10.27
N ALA A 52 3.33 -9.96 11.34
CA ALA A 52 3.24 -10.55 12.67
C ALA A 52 1.94 -11.35 12.89
N ALA A 53 1.04 -11.42 11.90
CA ALA A 53 -0.21 -12.19 12.03
C ALA A 53 0.07 -13.70 12.14
N GLN A 54 -0.55 -14.37 13.10
CA GLN A 54 -0.28 -15.79 13.41
C GLN A 54 -1.49 -16.72 13.20
N GLY A 55 -2.72 -16.26 13.50
CA GLY A 55 -3.90 -17.14 13.53
C GLY A 55 -4.37 -17.59 12.14
N GLY A 56 -4.77 -16.65 11.29
CA GLY A 56 -5.33 -16.93 9.98
C GLY A 56 -6.28 -15.83 9.50
N VAL A 57 -6.97 -16.07 8.40
CA VAL A 57 -8.02 -15.19 7.86
C VAL A 57 -9.33 -15.98 7.81
N ALA A 58 -10.38 -15.44 8.45
CA ALA A 58 -11.70 -16.08 8.46
C ALA A 58 -12.41 -15.89 7.10
N ALA A 59 -12.99 -16.96 6.58
CA ALA A 59 -13.84 -16.95 5.37
C ALA A 59 -14.86 -18.11 5.42
N SER A 60 -16.11 -17.84 5.02
CA SER A 60 -17.19 -18.84 4.93
C SER A 60 -17.11 -19.64 3.63
N LEU A 61 -16.07 -20.48 3.48
CA LEU A 61 -15.79 -21.19 2.23
C LEU A 61 -16.72 -22.38 1.92
N GLY A 62 -17.38 -22.96 2.94
CA GLY A 62 -18.37 -24.02 2.77
C GLY A 62 -17.87 -25.32 2.10
N ASN A 63 -16.56 -25.50 2.00
CA ASN A 63 -15.90 -26.60 1.30
C ASN A 63 -15.66 -27.82 2.21
N MET A 64 -16.68 -28.22 2.97
CA MET A 64 -16.66 -29.45 3.77
C MET A 64 -16.83 -30.68 2.88
#